data_AF-A0A651FVW1-F1
#
_entry.id   AF-A0A651FVW1-F1
#
_cell.length_a   1.000
_cell.length_b   1.000
_cell.length_c   1.000
_cell.angle_alpha   90.00
_cell.angle_beta   90.00
_cell.angle_gamma   90.00
#
_symmetry.space_group_name_H-M   'P 1'
#
loop_
_entity.id
_entity.type
_entity.pdbx_description
1 polymer ?
#
loop_
_entity_poly.entity_id
_entity_poly.type
_entity_poly.pdbx_seq_one_letter_code
_entity_poly.pdbx_strand_id
1 'polypeptide(L)' 'MFVLNPGEAGERTLPSSVGELGLEAGDLLSIRTPGGAGFGDPRARDRTALERDLREGRIGSRAVYGFSDSGVVAQGE' A
#
# COMPACT_ATOMS: atom_id res chain seq x y z
N MET A 1 9.34 0.33 -6.98
CA MET A 1 10.09 -0.92 -7.08
C MET A 1 9.58 -1.68 -8.28
N PHE A 2 10.50 -2.21 -9.09
CA PHE A 2 10.20 -3.03 -10.27
C PHE A 2 10.80 -4.42 -10.04
N VAL A 3 9.98 -5.47 -10.15
CA VAL A 3 10.43 -6.86 -9.95
C VAL A 3 9.88 -7.73 -11.07
N LEU A 4 10.74 -8.49 -11.73
CA LEU A 4 10.36 -9.51 -12.70
C LEU A 4 10.25 -10.86 -12.00
N ASN A 5 9.20 -11.62 -12.30
CA ASN A 5 8.92 -12.97 -11.79
C ASN A 5 9.01 -13.09 -10.26
N PRO A 6 8.28 -12.26 -9.49
CA PRO A 6 8.33 -12.28 -8.03
C PRO A 6 7.86 -13.62 -7.47
N GLY A 7 8.62 -14.18 -6.52
CA GLY A 7 8.32 -15.44 -5.84
C GLY A 7 8.74 -16.71 -6.58
N GLU A 8 9.36 -16.58 -7.75
CA GLU A 8 9.79 -17.70 -8.59
C GLU A 8 11.31 -17.78 -8.69
N ALA A 9 11.84 -18.91 -9.18
CA ALA A 9 13.29 -19.10 -9.36
C ALA A 9 13.96 -18.05 -10.26
N GLY A 10 13.17 -17.36 -11.11
CA GLY A 10 13.62 -16.30 -12.01
C GLY A 10 13.48 -14.87 -11.47
N GLU A 11 13.24 -14.68 -10.17
CA GLU A 11 13.00 -13.34 -9.60
C GLU A 11 14.19 -12.39 -9.84
N ARG A 12 13.89 -11.18 -10.33
CA ARG A 12 14.88 -10.11 -10.53
C ARG A 12 14.35 -8.77 -10.07
N THR A 13 15.07 -8.12 -9.14
CA THR A 13 14.84 -6.69 -8.87
C THR A 13 15.49 -5.85 -9.96
N LEU A 14 14.71 -4.96 -10.56
CA LEU A 14 15.16 -4.08 -11.64
C LEU A 14 15.48 -2.67 -11.09
N PRO A 15 16.32 -1.88 -11.78
CA PRO A 15 16.56 -0.48 -11.45
C PRO A 15 15.27 0.35 -11.47
N SER A 16 15.30 1.56 -10.91
CA SER A 16 14.17 2.49 -10.90
C SER A 16 13.76 3.00 -12.29
N SER A 17 14.58 2.74 -13.31
CA SER A 17 14.29 2.98 -14.72
C SER A 17 15.02 1.93 -15.56
N VAL A 18 14.33 1.29 -16.50
CA VAL A 18 14.92 0.34 -17.44
C VAL A 18 14.29 0.56 -18.82
N GLY A 19 15.12 0.55 -19.86
CA GLY A 19 14.68 0.53 -21.26
C GLY A 19 15.04 -0.81 -21.89
N GLU A 20 14.33 -1.17 -22.95
CA GLU A 20 14.65 -2.36 -23.78
C GLU A 20 14.72 -3.69 -23.01
N LEU A 21 13.95 -3.80 -21.91
CA LEU A 21 13.83 -5.06 -21.20
C LEU A 21 13.01 -6.05 -22.04
N GLY A 22 13.67 -7.09 -22.57
CA GLY A 22 13.00 -8.22 -23.19
C GLY A 22 12.14 -8.96 -22.16
N LEU A 23 10.88 -9.21 -22.51
CA LEU A 23 9.95 -10.03 -21.74
C LEU A 23 9.56 -11.23 -22.59
N GLU A 24 9.58 -12.40 -21.99
CA GLU A 24 9.16 -13.65 -22.61
C GLU A 24 7.69 -13.93 -22.29
N ALA A 25 7.05 -14.78 -23.11
CA ALA A 25 5.70 -15.22 -22.82
C ALA A 25 5.66 -15.97 -21.48
N GLY A 26 4.84 -15.46 -20.54
CA GLY A 26 4.72 -16.02 -19.19
C GLY A 26 5.47 -15.22 -18.11
N ASP A 27 6.28 -14.23 -18.48
CA ASP A 27 6.88 -13.33 -17.50
C ASP A 27 5.82 -12.49 -16.75
N LEU A 28 6.05 -12.27 -15.45
CA LEU A 28 5.24 -11.41 -14.59
C LEU A 28 6.06 -10.22 -14.08
N LEU A 29 5.76 -9.02 -14.58
CA LEU A 29 6.36 -7.78 -14.10
C LEU A 29 5.51 -7.13 -13.00
N SER A 30 6.04 -7.06 -11.78
CA SER A 30 5.45 -6.33 -10.65
C SER A 30 5.98 -4.90 -10.59
N ILE A 31 5.07 -3.93 -10.68
CA ILE A 31 5.36 -2.49 -10.58
C ILE A 31 4.72 -1.93 -9.32
N ARG A 32 5.57 -1.46 -8.39
CA ARG A 32 5.14 -0.79 -7.15
C ARG A 32 5.54 0.66 -7.20
N THR A 33 4.60 1.56 -7.41
CA THR A 33 4.84 3.00 -7.38
C THR A 33 4.96 3.49 -5.94
N PRO A 34 5.83 4.47 -5.65
CA PRO A 34 5.86 5.09 -4.33
C PRO A 34 4.57 5.89 -4.10
N GLY A 35 4.14 5.96 -2.84
CA GLY A 35 3.10 6.88 -2.41
C GLY A 35 3.63 8.32 -2.27
N GLY A 36 2.73 9.26 -2.03
CA GLY A 36 3.09 10.63 -1.65
C GLY A 36 3.51 10.75 -0.19
N ALA A 37 4.18 11.85 0.16
CA ALA A 37 4.49 12.19 1.55
C ALA A 37 3.24 12.74 2.29
N GLY A 38 3.20 12.53 3.61
CA GLY A 38 2.17 13.12 4.49
C GLY A 38 2.45 14.59 4.81
N PHE A 39 1.43 15.29 5.32
CA PHE A 39 1.53 16.69 5.75
C PHE A 39 0.86 16.89 7.11
N GLY A 40 1.51 17.65 8.00
CA GLY A 40 1.00 17.99 9.33
C GLY A 40 1.05 16.86 10.35
N ASP A 41 0.46 17.09 11.54
CA ASP A 41 0.31 16.06 12.57
C ASP A 41 -0.78 15.06 12.14
N PRO A 42 -0.47 13.76 12.02
CA PRO A 42 -1.46 12.74 11.72
C PRO A 42 -2.64 12.72 12.70
N ARG A 43 -2.43 13.07 13.97
CA ARG A 43 -3.49 13.10 15.00
C ARG A 43 -4.48 14.25 14.80
N ALA A 44 -4.10 15.27 14.04
CA ALA A 44 -4.94 16.40 13.68
C ALA A 44 -5.78 16.15 12.41
N ARG A 45 -5.65 14.98 11.76
CA ARG A 45 -6.45 14.62 10.59
C ARG A 45 -7.92 14.43 10.98
N ASP A 46 -8.81 14.95 10.14
CA ASP A 46 -10.25 14.81 10.32
C ASP A 46 -10.69 13.33 10.39
N ARG A 47 -11.61 13.04 11.31
CA ARG A 47 -12.10 11.69 11.59
C ARG A 47 -12.95 11.14 10.46
N THR A 48 -13.76 11.97 9.82
CA THR A 48 -14.60 11.52 8.69
C THR A 48 -13.75 11.16 7.48
N ALA A 49 -12.67 11.93 7.22
CA ALA A 49 -11.69 11.61 6.19
C ALA A 49 -10.97 10.27 6.48
N LEU A 50 -10.63 10.00 7.74
CA LEU A 50 -10.00 8.74 8.14
C LEU A 50 -10.90 7.52 7.93
N GLU A 51 -12.18 7.61 8.30
CA GLU A 51 -13.15 6.55 8.07
C GLU A 51 -13.32 6.26 6.58
N ARG A 52 -13.37 7.31 5.76
CA ARG A 52 -13.40 7.17 4.30
C ARG A 52 -12.15 6.47 3.79
N ASP A 53 -10.97 6.90 4.22
CA ASP A 53 -9.69 6.34 3.76
C ASP A 53 -9.58 4.84 4.09
N LEU A 54 -10.10 4.41 5.25
CA LEU A 54 -10.15 3.00 5.64
C LEU A 54 -11.14 2.19 4.80
N ARG A 55 -12.34 2.74 4.60
CA ARG A 55 -13.35 2.12 3.74
C ARG A 55 -12.85 1.96 2.30
N GLU A 56 -12.04 2.90 1.83
CA GLU A 56 -11.42 2.87 0.51
C GLU A 56 -10.11 2.06 0.48
N GLY A 57 -9.64 1.51 1.61
CA GLY A 57 -8.40 0.74 1.68
C GLY A 57 -7.12 1.56 1.43
N ARG A 58 -7.19 2.89 1.57
CA ARG A 58 -6.03 3.79 1.38
C ARG A 58 -5.02 3.71 2.52
N ILE A 59 -5.47 3.33 3.71
CA ILE A 59 -4.64 3.20 4.91
C ILE A 59 -4.90 1.85 5.59
N GLY A 60 -3.83 1.20 6.06
CA GLY A 60 -3.91 -0.13 6.68
C GLY A 60 -3.91 -0.14 8.20
N SER A 61 -3.64 0.99 8.86
CA SER A 61 -3.63 1.09 10.33
C SER A 61 -4.16 2.42 10.79
N ARG A 62 -4.93 2.39 11.89
CA ARG A 62 -5.46 3.58 12.55
C ARG A 62 -4.51 4.15 13.61
N ALA A 63 -3.51 3.38 14.04
CA ALA A 63 -2.64 3.71 15.17
C ALA A 63 -1.88 5.03 14.98
N VAL A 64 -1.38 5.28 13.77
CA VAL A 64 -0.65 6.53 13.42
C VAL A 64 -1.54 7.76 13.58
N TYR A 65 -2.86 7.60 13.44
CA TYR A 65 -3.85 8.66 13.59
C TYR A 65 -4.43 8.77 15.01
N GLY A 66 -3.84 8.08 15.98
CA GLY A 66 -4.22 8.16 17.39
C GLY A 66 -5.46 7.36 17.79
N PHE A 67 -5.87 6.37 16.98
CA PHE A 67 -6.86 5.40 17.42
C PHE A 67 -6.17 4.21 18.11
N SER A 68 -6.73 3.70 19.20
CA SER A 68 -6.43 2.35 19.69
C SER A 68 -7.31 1.35 18.94
N ASP A 69 -6.77 0.17 18.60
CA ASP A 69 -7.51 -0.91 17.91
C ASP A 69 -8.60 -1.58 18.79
N SER A 70 -8.90 -1.01 19.96
CA SER A 70 -9.98 -1.43 20.83
C SER A 70 -11.30 -0.83 20.37
N GLY A 71 -12.01 -1.52 19.47
CA GLY A 71 -13.33 -1.08 19.02
C GLY A 71 -14.10 -1.98 18.07
N VAL A 72 -13.92 -3.32 18.09
CA VAL A 72 -15.02 -4.20 17.67
C VAL A 72 -16.06 -4.16 18.79
N VAL A 73 -17.02 -3.23 18.68
CA VAL A 73 -18.31 -3.41 19.34
C VAL A 73 -19.19 -4.20 18.37
N ALA A 74 -19.34 -5.49 18.66
CA ALA A 74 -20.49 -6.22 18.17
C ALA A 74 -21.75 -5.57 18.75
N GLN A 75 -22.65 -5.13 17.88
CA GLN A 75 -24.09 -4.99 18.16
C GLN A 75 -24.77 -5.71 16.99
N GLY A 76 -25.57 -6.78 17.14
CA GLY A 76 -26.24 -7.29 18.32
C GLY A 76 -27.59 -6.60 18.52
N GLU A 77 -28.50 -6.73 17.54
CA GLU A 77 -29.86 -7.31 17.64
C GLU A 77 -30.30 -7.81 16.26
#